data_AF-A0A075G459-F1
#
_entry.id   AF-A0A075G459-F1
#
_cell.length_a   1.000
_cell.length_b   1.000
_cell.length_c   1.000
_cell.angle_alpha   90.00
_cell.angle_beta   90.00
_cell.angle_gamma   90.00
#
_symmetry.space_group_name_H-M   'P 1'
#
loop_
_entity.id
_entity.type
_entity.pdbx_description
1 polymer ?
#
loop_
_entity_poly.entity_id
_entity_poly.type
_entity_poly.pdbx_seq_one_letter_code
_entity_poly.pdbx_strand_id
1 'polypeptide(L)' 'MLAKIGGPGRFELPDIARDSLNLERVDMERLQVEGKSNLTLAETCPACFHVYGDSEEQRCPDCGSSRPMVQA' A
#
# COMPACT_ATOMS: atom_id res chain seq x y z
N MET A 1 -7.05 0.91 12.06
CA MET A 1 -5.76 0.86 12.78
C MET A 1 -4.98 2.16 12.61
N LEU A 2 -4.71 2.62 11.38
CA LEU A 2 -4.01 3.89 11.09
C LEU A 2 -4.67 5.15 11.73
N ALA A 3 -6.00 5.22 11.77
CA ALA A 3 -6.69 6.33 12.44
C ALA A 3 -6.40 6.41 13.96
N LYS A 4 -6.12 5.27 14.62
CA LYS A 4 -5.82 5.22 16.06
C LYS A 4 -4.38 5.66 16.38
N ILE A 5 -3.50 5.70 15.38
CA ILE A 5 -2.09 6.12 15.52
C ILE A 5 -1.84 7.50 14.88
N GLY A 6 -2.90 8.27 14.63
CA GLY A 6 -2.80 9.64 14.11
C GLY A 6 -2.69 9.74 12.58
N GLY A 7 -3.21 8.75 11.85
CA GLY A 7 -3.32 8.80 10.39
C GLY A 7 -2.09 8.27 9.65
N PRO A 8 -2.07 8.39 8.31
CA PRO A 8 -0.91 8.01 7.51
C PRO A 8 0.30 8.88 7.87
N GLY A 9 1.45 8.26 8.13
CA GLY A 9 2.68 8.93 8.53
C GLY A 9 3.85 7.97 8.56
N ARG A 10 5.08 8.49 8.59
CA ARG A 10 6.30 7.70 8.80
C ARG A 10 6.58 7.62 10.30
N PHE A 11 6.83 6.40 10.77
CA PHE A 11 7.16 6.11 12.16
C PHE A 11 8.51 5.40 12.20
N GLU A 12 9.29 5.69 13.23
CA GLU A 12 10.50 4.95 13.52
C GLU A 12 10.25 3.93 14.63
N LEU A 13 10.98 2.82 14.53
CA LEU A 13 10.99 1.73 15.49
C LEU A 13 12.39 1.69 16.12
N PRO A 14 12.69 2.59 17.09
CA PRO A 14 14.04 2.73 17.61
C PRO A 14 14.53 1.49 18.36
N ASP A 15 13.64 0.73 19.01
CA ASP A 15 13.97 -0.47 19.76
C ASP A 15 13.00 -1.63 19.44
N ILE A 16 13.56 -2.77 19.01
CA ILE A 16 12.82 -4.02 18.84
C ILE A 16 13.11 -4.91 20.05
N ALA A 17 12.29 -4.80 21.08
CA ALA A 17 12.27 -5.75 22.19
C ALA A 17 11.17 -6.81 21.98
N ARG A 18 11.44 -8.04 22.42
CA ARG A 18 10.50 -9.15 22.31
C ARG A 18 9.19 -8.77 23.04
N ASP A 19 8.06 -8.89 22.35
CA ASP A 19 6.71 -8.52 22.81
C ASP A 19 6.43 -7.01 23.01
N SER A 20 7.29 -6.10 22.56
CA SER A 20 7.05 -4.66 22.62
C SER A 20 7.32 -3.94 21.30
N LEU A 21 6.40 -3.06 20.89
CA LEU A 21 6.56 -2.22 19.69
C LEU A 21 6.39 -0.75 20.10
N ASN A 22 7.48 0.02 20.01
CA ASN A 22 7.46 1.46 20.28
C ASN A 22 7.49 2.23 18.95
N LEU A 23 6.53 3.13 18.76
CA LEU A 23 6.34 3.90 17.53
C LEU A 23 6.51 5.39 17.83
N GLU A 24 7.54 6.00 17.29
CA GLU A 24 7.77 7.44 17.41
C GLU A 24 7.38 8.16 16.12
N ARG A 25 6.75 9.33 16.28
CA ARG A 25 6.42 10.20 15.14
C ARG A 25 7.66 10.95 14.74
N VAL A 26 8.09 10.78 13.50
CA VAL A 26 9.13 11.62 12.91
C VAL A 26 8.50 12.97 12.54
N ASP A 27 9.15 14.06 12.92
CA ASP A 27 8.70 15.41 12.58
C ASP A 27 8.58 15.57 11.06
N MET A 28 7.50 16.23 10.64
CA MET A 28 7.15 16.45 9.24
C MET A 28 8.03 17.53 8.59
N GLU A 29 9.35 17.34 8.57
CA GLU A 29 10.10 17.93 7.47
C GLU A 29 9.54 17.31 6.20
N ARG A 30 8.94 18.15 5.37
CA ARG A 30 8.19 17.79 4.16
C ARG A 30 9.10 17.01 3.21
N LEU A 31 9.20 15.71 3.44
CA LEU A 31 9.62 14.74 2.46
C LEU A 31 8.56 14.82 1.37
N GLN A 32 8.85 15.64 0.36
CA GLN A 32 8.20 15.54 -0.93
C GLN A 32 8.45 14.09 -1.35
N VAL A 33 7.40 13.26 -1.24
CA VAL A 33 7.41 11.93 -1.83
C VAL A 33 7.55 12.18 -3.33
N GLU A 34 8.79 12.15 -3.82
CA GLU A 34 9.08 12.14 -5.24
C GLU A 34 8.35 10.93 -5.82
N GLY A 35 7.30 11.20 -6.60
CA GLY A 35 6.50 10.15 -7.20
C GLY A 35 5.03 10.24 -6.82
N LYS A 36 4.37 11.34 -7.23
CA LYS A 36 2.99 11.20 -7.73
C LYS A 36 3.07 10.48 -9.07
N SER A 37 3.51 9.22 -9.09
CA SER A 37 3.32 8.37 -10.26
C SER A 37 1.81 8.16 -10.38
N ASN A 38 1.28 8.39 -11.59
CA ASN A 38 -0.12 8.10 -11.86
C ASN A 38 -0.27 6.58 -11.80
N LEU A 39 -0.87 6.06 -10.73
CA LEU A 39 -1.04 4.63 -10.54
C LEU A 39 -2.45 4.22 -11.01
N THR A 40 -2.53 3.16 -11.80
CA THR A 40 -3.78 2.57 -12.30
C THR A 40 -3.91 1.13 -11.84
N LEU A 41 -5.14 0.59 -11.83
CA LEU A 41 -5.35 -0.82 -11.56
C LEU A 41 -4.82 -1.66 -12.73
N ALA A 42 -4.05 -2.70 -12.44
CA ALA A 42 -3.47 -3.57 -13.47
C ALA A 42 -4.56 -4.14 -14.40
N GLU A 43 -4.39 -4.04 -15.72
CA GLU A 43 -5.37 -4.56 -16.68
C GLU A 43 -5.50 -6.08 -16.65
N THR A 44 -4.42 -6.77 -16.25
CA THR A 44 -4.32 -8.24 -16.24
C THR A 44 -3.81 -8.74 -14.90
N CYS A 45 -4.32 -9.88 -14.43
CA CYS A 45 -3.89 -10.52 -13.20
C CYS A 45 -2.49 -11.14 -13.37
N PRO A 46 -1.47 -10.72 -12.60
CA PRO A 46 -0.11 -11.24 -12.78
C PRO A 46 0.05 -12.70 -12.35
N ALA A 47 -0.92 -13.25 -11.60
CA ALA A 47 -0.87 -14.61 -11.10
C ALA A 47 -1.48 -15.65 -12.06
N CYS A 48 -2.52 -15.27 -12.81
CA CYS A 48 -3.29 -16.20 -13.65
C CYS A 48 -3.67 -15.66 -15.02
N PHE A 49 -3.27 -14.43 -15.35
CA PHE A 49 -3.52 -13.76 -16.63
C PHE A 49 -5.00 -13.48 -16.96
N HIS A 50 -5.89 -13.50 -15.97
CA HIS A 50 -7.25 -12.99 -16.10
C HIS A 50 -7.26 -11.51 -16.53
N VAL A 51 -8.09 -11.14 -17.52
CA VAL A 51 -8.22 -9.76 -18.02
C VAL A 51 -9.43 -9.10 -17.36
N TYR A 52 -9.19 -8.01 -16.63
CA TYR A 52 -10.23 -7.35 -15.83
C TYR A 52 -11.14 -6.42 -16.63
N GLY A 53 -10.70 -5.92 -17.79
CA GLY A 53 -11.40 -4.87 -18.54
C GLY A 53 -11.66 -3.63 -17.67
N ASP A 54 -12.86 -3.06 -17.79
CA ASP A 54 -13.30 -1.89 -17.03
C ASP A 54 -13.77 -2.21 -15.59
N SER A 55 -13.55 -3.43 -15.12
CA SER A 55 -13.94 -3.84 -13.77
C SER A 55 -13.20 -3.03 -12.70
N GLU A 56 -13.90 -2.64 -11.64
CA GLU A 56 -13.32 -2.01 -10.44
C GLU A 56 -12.90 -3.03 -9.36
N GLU A 57 -13.01 -4.33 -9.66
CA GLU A 57 -12.66 -5.41 -8.75
C GLU A 57 -11.21 -5.31 -8.29
N GLN A 58 -11.03 -5.39 -6.96
CA GLN A 58 -9.72 -5.34 -6.29
C GLN A 58 -9.12 -6.73 -6.08
N ARG A 59 -9.84 -7.79 -6.45
CA ARG A 59 -9.43 -9.18 -6.28
C ARG A 59 -9.81 -9.97 -7.52
N CYS A 60 -8.89 -10.81 -7.98
CA CYS A 60 -9.08 -11.70 -9.12
C CYS A 60 -10.22 -12.69 -8.84
N PRO A 61 -11.27 -12.74 -9.67
CA PRO A 61 -12.36 -13.72 -9.51
C PRO A 61 -11.87 -15.16 -9.75
N ASP A 62 -10.87 -15.34 -10.61
CA ASP A 62 -10.41 -16.67 -11.02
C ASP A 62 -9.45 -17.31 -10.01
N CYS A 63 -8.50 -16.53 -9.48
CA CYS A 63 -7.45 -17.06 -8.61
C CYS A 63 -7.42 -16.47 -7.20
N GLY A 64 -8.29 -15.51 -6.89
CA GLY A 64 -8.38 -14.89 -5.56
C GLY A 64 -7.23 -13.95 -5.18
N SER A 65 -6.23 -13.77 -6.04
CA SER A 65 -5.13 -12.81 -5.82
C SER A 65 -5.64 -11.37 -5.75
N SER A 66 -5.00 -10.53 -4.95
CA SER A 66 -5.25 -9.08 -4.97
C SER A 66 -4.79 -8.47 -6.30
N ARG A 67 -5.56 -7.54 -6.84
CA ARG A 67 -5.21 -6.75 -8.03
C ARG A 67 -4.29 -5.60 -7.63
N PRO A 68 -3.04 -5.55 -8.14
CA PRO A 68 -2.11 -4.50 -7.76
C PRO A 68 -2.40 -3.19 -8.50
N MET A 69 -1.99 -2.08 -7.89
CA MET A 69 -1.81 -0.82 -8.59
C MET A 69 -0.43 -0.82 -9.27
N VAL A 70 -0.39 -0.41 -10.53
CA VAL A 70 0.82 -0.33 -11.34
C VAL A 70 0.97 1.09 -11.88
N GLN A 71 2.17 1.43 -12.34
CA GLN A 71 2.38 2.71 -13.02
C GLN A 71 1.62 2.71 -14.34
N ALA A 72 0.85 3.77 -14.59
CA ALA A 72 0.10 3.98 -15.83
C ALA A 72 1.01 4.03 -17.05
#